data_AF-V5IDD5-F1
#
_entry.id   AF-V5IDD5-F1
#
_cell.length_a   1.000
_cell.length_b   1.000
_cell.length_c   1.000
_cell.angle_alpha   90.00
_cell.angle_beta   90.00
_cell.angle_gamma   90.00
#
_symmetry.space_group_name_H-M   'P 1'
#
loop_
_entity.id
_entity.type
_entity.pdbx_description
1 polymer ?
#
loop_
_entity_poly.entity_id
_entity_poly.type
_entity_poly.pdbx_seq_one_letter_code
_entity_poly.pdbx_strand_id
1 'polypeptide(L)'
;MKATVAVICFLVAVAYAIVVDAKMTSHPIDGGALNPRCVKPPECPGDFKTLYYYNPRGGCQLIKLGENCTDNDNYKTAEECNQHCPPAP
;
A
#
# COMPACT_ATOMS: atom_id res chain seq x y z
N MET A 1 43.93 -0.14 -1.01
CA MET A 1 42.78 -1.04 -0.70
C MET A 1 41.70 -0.39 0.15
N LYS A 2 42.00 0.44 1.16
CA LYS A 2 40.99 1.09 2.03
C LYS A 2 40.09 2.12 1.31
N ALA A 3 40.67 2.94 0.42
CA ALA A 3 39.92 3.96 -0.33
C ALA A 3 38.91 3.34 -1.31
N THR A 4 39.25 2.20 -1.92
CA THR A 4 38.39 1.51 -2.90
C THR A 4 37.11 0.98 -2.26
N VAL A 5 37.19 0.47 -1.03
CA VAL A 5 36.02 -0.02 -0.29
C VAL A 5 35.06 1.14 0.04
N ALA A 6 35.60 2.29 0.49
CA ALA A 6 34.79 3.46 0.80
C ALA A 6 34.05 4.00 -0.42
N VAL A 7 34.71 4.03 -1.59
CA VAL A 7 34.09 4.43 -2.86
C VAL A 7 32.97 3.47 -3.26
N ILE A 8 33.18 2.16 -3.16
CA ILE A 8 32.15 1.16 -3.49
C ILE A 8 30.95 1.29 -2.54
N CYS A 9 31.17 1.45 -1.23
CA CYS A 9 30.09 1.64 -0.27
C CYS A 9 29.26 2.90 -0.57
N PHE A 10 29.91 4.00 -0.96
CA PHE A 10 29.21 5.23 -1.33
C PHE A 10 28.36 5.04 -2.58
N LEU A 11 28.88 4.37 -3.61
CA LEU A 11 28.14 4.10 -4.85
C LEU A 11 26.92 3.22 -4.58
N VAL A 12 27.06 2.20 -3.73
CA VAL A 12 25.93 1.35 -3.32
C VAL A 12 24.88 2.15 -2.58
N ALA A 13 25.28 2.99 -1.62
CA ALA A 13 24.33 3.83 -0.87
C ALA A 13 23.57 4.80 -1.78
N VAL A 14 24.26 5.43 -2.74
CA VAL A 14 23.63 6.30 -3.75
C VAL A 14 22.67 5.51 -4.64
N ALA A 15 23.07 4.31 -5.09
CA ALA A 15 22.21 3.44 -5.89
C ALA A 15 20.95 2.98 -5.13
N TYR A 16 21.05 2.71 -3.83
CA TYR A 16 19.87 2.41 -3.01
C TYR A 16 18.98 3.65 -2.83
N ALA A 17 19.56 4.82 -2.59
CA ALA A 17 18.80 6.06 -2.42
C ALA A 17 18.00 6.42 -3.68
N ILE A 18 18.60 6.34 -4.87
CA ILE A 18 17.87 6.62 -6.13
C ILE A 18 16.74 5.63 -6.39
N VAL A 19 16.88 4.36 -6.02
CA VAL A 19 15.82 3.34 -6.19
C VAL A 19 14.67 3.59 -5.23
N VAL A 20 14.96 4.00 -3.99
CA VAL A 20 13.93 4.34 -2.99
C VAL A 20 13.19 5.61 -3.40
N ASP A 21 13.92 6.65 -3.83
CA ASP A 21 13.34 7.92 -4.27
C ASP A 21 12.47 7.74 -5.53
N ALA A 22 12.95 6.95 -6.50
CA ALA A 22 12.16 6.57 -7.66
C ALA A 22 10.88 5.82 -7.27
N LYS A 23 10.94 4.88 -6.30
CA LYS A 23 9.74 4.19 -5.79
C LYS A 23 8.79 5.13 -5.04
N MET A 24 9.28 6.15 -4.35
CA MET A 24 8.43 7.13 -3.66
C MET A 24 7.74 8.06 -4.66
N THR A 25 8.48 8.55 -5.67
CA THR A 25 7.98 9.49 -6.68
C THR A 25 7.16 8.85 -7.79
N SER A 26 7.34 7.54 -8.04
CA SER A 26 6.58 6.81 -9.05
C SER A 26 5.22 6.29 -8.58
N HIS A 27 4.78 6.60 -7.35
CA HIS A 27 3.38 6.37 -6.99
C HIS A 27 2.57 7.50 -7.60
N PRO A 28 1.81 7.23 -8.67
CA PRO A 28 0.97 8.27 -9.23
C PRO A 28 -0.07 8.60 -8.15
N ILE A 29 0.03 9.80 -7.58
CA ILE A 29 -1.12 10.51 -7.03
C ILE A 29 -2.04 10.96 -8.20
N ASP A 30 -1.76 10.52 -9.44
CA ASP A 30 -2.53 10.77 -10.64
C ASP A 30 -3.68 9.75 -10.81
N GLY A 31 -4.87 10.15 -10.34
CA GLY A 31 -6.15 10.15 -11.07
C GLY A 31 -6.70 8.90 -11.77
N GLY A 32 -6.03 7.75 -11.72
CA GLY A 32 -6.53 6.49 -12.28
C GLY A 32 -7.62 5.85 -11.42
N ALA A 33 -8.48 5.02 -12.02
CA ALA A 33 -9.43 4.23 -11.25
C ALA A 33 -8.65 3.23 -10.37
N LEU A 34 -8.86 3.30 -9.05
CA LEU A 34 -8.34 2.30 -8.13
C LEU A 34 -8.88 0.92 -8.50
N ASN A 35 -8.08 -0.12 -8.22
CA ASN A 35 -8.60 -1.48 -8.19
C ASN A 35 -9.87 -1.49 -7.31
N PRO A 36 -11.03 -1.96 -7.81
CA PRO A 36 -12.29 -1.93 -7.06
C PRO A 36 -12.18 -2.60 -5.68
N ARG A 37 -11.32 -3.62 -5.54
CA ARG A 37 -11.06 -4.31 -4.28
C ARG A 37 -10.29 -3.47 -3.26
N CYS A 38 -9.69 -2.36 -3.67
CA CYS A 38 -9.05 -1.39 -2.78
C CYS A 38 -10.03 -0.33 -2.25
N VAL A 39 -11.21 -0.19 -2.88
CA VAL A 39 -12.16 0.87 -2.55
C VAL A 39 -12.91 0.49 -1.27
N LYS A 40 -13.04 1.48 -0.36
CA LYS A 40 -13.85 1.33 0.86
C LYS A 40 -15.30 0.97 0.47
N PRO A 41 -15.87 -0.11 1.03
CA PRO A 41 -17.26 -0.44 0.80
C PRO A 41 -18.18 0.60 1.48
N PRO A 42 -19.47 0.66 1.10
CA PRO A 42 -20.45 1.49 1.79
C PRO A 42 -20.49 1.21 3.30
N GLU A 43 -20.79 2.24 4.09
CA GLU A 43 -20.95 2.10 5.53
C GLU A 43 -21.99 1.03 5.87
N CYS A 44 -21.53 0.00 6.55
CA CYS A 44 -22.37 -1.14 6.94
C CYS A 44 -21.87 -1.69 8.28
N PRO A 45 -22.20 -1.00 9.39
CA PRO A 45 -21.63 -1.30 10.70
C PRO A 45 -21.99 -2.70 11.19
N GLY A 46 -21.04 -3.37 11.83
CA GLY A 46 -21.22 -4.67 12.47
C GLY A 46 -19.90 -5.43 12.58
N ASP A 47 -19.94 -6.60 13.20
CA ASP A 47 -18.75 -7.42 13.52
C ASP A 47 -18.75 -8.79 12.81
N PHE A 48 -19.55 -8.97 11.75
CA PHE A 48 -19.70 -10.25 11.06
C PHE A 48 -18.44 -10.66 10.28
N LYS A 49 -17.80 -9.71 9.58
CA LYS A 49 -16.57 -9.94 8.83
C LYS A 49 -15.58 -8.80 8.98
N THR A 50 -14.30 -9.14 8.91
CA THR A 50 -13.18 -8.20 8.99
C THR A 50 -12.36 -8.28 7.71
N LEU A 51 -12.15 -7.13 7.06
CA LEU A 51 -11.46 -7.01 5.77
C LEU A 51 -10.51 -5.81 5.75
N TYR A 52 -9.73 -5.67 4.69
CA TYR A 52 -8.79 -4.58 4.46
C TYR A 52 -9.09 -3.84 3.16
N TYR A 53 -9.12 -2.52 3.23
CA TYR A 53 -9.29 -1.61 2.10
C TYR A 53 -8.21 -0.53 2.11
N TYR A 54 -8.01 0.17 1.00
CA TYR A 54 -7.03 1.25 0.90
C TYR A 54 -7.62 2.60 1.31
N ASN A 55 -6.97 3.27 2.26
CA ASN A 55 -7.22 4.64 2.65
C ASN A 55 -6.09 5.54 2.13
N PRO A 56 -6.36 6.52 1.25
CA PRO A 56 -5.33 7.42 0.72
C PRO A 56 -4.56 8.23 1.77
N ARG A 57 -5.05 8.33 3.01
CA ARG A 57 -4.38 9.04 4.12
C ARG A 57 -3.60 8.12 5.06
N GLY A 58 -3.76 6.81 4.94
CA GLY A 58 -3.22 5.87 5.94
C GLY A 58 -2.89 4.48 5.40
N GLY A 59 -2.86 4.29 4.08
CA GLY A 59 -2.62 2.99 3.46
C GLY A 59 -3.73 1.98 3.72
N CYS A 60 -3.38 0.70 3.75
CA CYS A 60 -4.33 -0.38 4.02
C CYS A 60 -4.86 -0.34 5.46
N GLN A 61 -6.17 -0.24 5.60
CA GLN A 61 -6.88 -0.10 6.87
C GLN A 61 -7.89 -1.23 7.04
N LEU A 62 -8.09 -1.62 8.30
CA LEU A 62 -9.07 -2.64 8.68
C LEU A 62 -10.47 -2.03 8.71
N ILE A 63 -11.45 -2.78 8.19
CA ILE A 63 -12.88 -2.48 8.31
C ILE A 63 -13.62 -3.71 8.84
N LYS A 64 -14.61 -3.47 9.70
CA LYS A 64 -15.56 -4.48 10.12
C LYS A 64 -16.92 -4.20 9.49
N LEU A 65 -17.54 -5.25 8.97
CA LEU A 65 -18.81 -5.17 8.28
C LEU A 65 -19.84 -6.07 8.96
N GLY A 66 -21.09 -5.62 8.98
CA GLY A 66 -22.24 -6.41 9.40
C GLY A 66 -22.62 -7.54 8.45
N GLU A 67 -23.70 -8.23 8.78
CA GLU A 67 -24.28 -9.28 7.93
C GLU A 67 -24.89 -8.68 6.65
N ASN A 68 -24.82 -9.43 5.55
CA ASN A 68 -25.39 -9.04 4.24
C ASN A 68 -24.83 -7.73 3.63
N CYS A 69 -23.69 -7.24 4.11
CA CYS A 69 -23.00 -6.08 3.54
C CYS A 69 -22.23 -6.46 2.26
N THR A 70 -22.29 -5.59 1.24
CA THR A 70 -21.31 -5.63 0.15
C THR A 70 -19.91 -5.36 0.69
N ASP A 71 -18.90 -6.02 0.14
CA ASP A 71 -17.51 -5.88 0.56
C ASP A 71 -16.55 -5.60 -0.60
N ASN A 72 -17.04 -5.41 -1.83
CA ASN A 72 -16.23 -5.17 -3.01
C ASN A 72 -15.10 -6.22 -3.21
N ASP A 73 -15.26 -7.44 -2.67
CA ASP A 73 -14.18 -8.43 -2.58
C ASP A 73 -12.90 -7.88 -1.94
N ASN A 74 -13.01 -6.98 -0.96
CA ASN A 74 -11.88 -6.43 -0.20
C ASN A 74 -11.00 -7.56 0.39
N TYR A 75 -9.76 -7.23 0.73
CA TYR A 75 -8.75 -8.22 1.08
C TYR A 75 -8.95 -8.79 2.49
N LYS A 76 -8.57 -10.05 2.69
CA LYS A 76 -8.67 -10.70 4.01
C LYS A 76 -7.50 -10.37 4.92
N THR A 77 -6.36 -9.99 4.33
CA THR A 77 -5.14 -9.69 5.08
C THR A 77 -4.57 -8.33 4.68
N ALA A 78 -3.79 -7.72 5.58
CA ALA A 78 -3.07 -6.48 5.31
C ALA A 78 -2.03 -6.69 4.19
N GLU A 79 -1.39 -7.86 4.15
CA GLU A 79 -0.38 -8.20 3.16
C GLU A 79 -0.96 -8.23 1.74
N GLU A 80 -2.11 -8.88 1.54
CA GLU A 80 -2.79 -8.89 0.24
C GLU A 80 -3.18 -7.47 -0.19
N CYS A 81 -3.72 -6.66 0.73
CA CYS A 81 -4.05 -5.27 0.44
C CYS A 81 -2.80 -4.48 0.01
N ASN A 82 -1.69 -4.58 0.74
CA ASN A 82 -0.45 -3.87 0.43
C ASN A 82 0.21 -4.35 -0.88
N GLN A 83 -0.04 -5.59 -1.31
CA GLN A 83 0.44 -6.12 -2.59
C GLN A 83 -0.35 -5.59 -3.79
N HIS A 84 -1.64 -5.28 -3.60
CA HIS A 84 -2.55 -4.98 -4.70
C HIS A 84 -3.07 -3.53 -4.73
N CYS A 85 -2.86 -2.77 -3.67
CA CYS A 85 -3.20 -1.35 -3.55
C CYS A 85 -1.93 -0.49 -3.52
N PRO A 86 -2.04 0.83 -3.72
CA PRO A 86 -0.91 1.73 -3.53
C PRO A 86 -0.35 1.61 -2.10
N PRO A 87 0.95 1.89 -1.88
CA PRO A 87 1.51 1.91 -0.55
C PRO A 87 0.98 3.09 0.26
N ALA A 88 1.17 3.02 1.57
CA ALA A 88 0.84 4.11 2.47
C ALA A 88 1.65 5.39 2.14
N PRO A 89 1.04 6.58 2.26
CA PRO A 89 1.73 7.87 2.11
C PRO A 89 2.74 8.15 3.23
#